data_AF-A0AAE1LB88-F1
#
_entry.id   AF-A0AAE1LB88-F1
#
_cell.length_a   1.000
_cell.length_b   1.000
_cell.length_c   1.000
_cell.angle_alpha   90.00
_cell.angle_beta   90.00
_cell.angle_gamma   90.00
#
_symmetry.space_group_name_H-M   'P 1'
#
loop_
_entity.id
_entity.type
_entity.pdbx_description
1 polymer ?
#
loop_
_entity_poly.entity_id
_entity_poly.type
_entity_poly.pdbx_seq_one_letter_code
_entity_poly.pdbx_strand_id
1 'polypeptide(L)'
;MLRHNFWTEKGLVNGACGTEVDIIYEEGKSSPEDMPSILMCKFDNNRGPYLDDNFKTVPIPVISKSWNSITGKCVRCQFPIDQAYAVTIHKSQGMSLDKVRVNIVLYCGFCGEPISV
;
A
#
# COMPACT_ATOMS: atom_id res chain seq x y z
N MET A 1 2.90 -1.69 1.09
CA MET A 1 2.53 -1.22 2.44
C MET A 1 1.08 -0.82 2.45
N LEU A 2 0.32 -1.25 3.45
CA LEU A 2 -1.11 -0.98 3.60
C LEU A 2 -1.35 0.48 4.03
N ARG A 3 -2.37 1.14 3.47
CA ARG A 3 -2.75 2.54 3.72
C ARG A 3 -4.13 2.68 4.40
N HIS A 4 -4.67 1.57 4.89
CA HIS A 4 -5.96 1.50 5.54
C HIS A 4 -5.95 0.40 6.60
N ASN A 5 -6.66 0.58 7.72
CA ASN A 5 -6.83 -0.48 8.70
C ASN A 5 -7.84 -1.50 8.15
N PHE A 6 -7.36 -2.69 7.82
CA PHE A 6 -8.21 -3.75 7.28
C PHE A 6 -8.67 -4.69 8.39
N TRP A 7 -7.73 -5.15 9.24
CA TRP A 7 -8.03 -5.97 10.41
C TRP A 7 -6.98 -5.74 11.50
N THR A 8 -7.29 -4.84 12.43
CA THR A 8 -6.35 -4.36 13.46
C THR A 8 -5.86 -5.48 14.37
N GLU A 9 -6.76 -6.34 14.83
CA GLU A 9 -6.45 -7.47 15.72
C GLU A 9 -5.51 -8.51 15.10
N LYS A 10 -5.48 -8.60 13.77
CA LYS A 10 -4.68 -9.57 13.03
C LYS A 10 -3.40 -8.97 12.44
N GLY A 11 -3.10 -7.70 12.73
CA GLY A 11 -1.89 -7.03 12.25
C GLY A 11 -2.01 -6.42 10.85
N LEU A 12 -3.19 -6.45 10.23
CA LEU A 12 -3.45 -5.79 8.93
C LEU A 12 -3.86 -4.33 9.18
N VAL A 13 -2.89 -3.55 9.67
CA VAL A 13 -3.03 -2.14 10.04
C VAL A 13 -2.41 -1.21 9.00
N ASN A 14 -2.77 0.08 9.04
CA ASN A 14 -2.10 1.11 8.27
C ASN A 14 -0.60 1.14 8.61
N GLY A 15 0.25 1.03 7.59
CA GLY A 15 1.69 0.86 7.73
C GLY A 15 2.18 -0.58 7.68
N ALA A 16 1.29 -1.58 7.67
CA ALA A 16 1.69 -2.98 7.52
C ALA A 16 2.42 -3.19 6.20
N CYS A 17 3.65 -3.68 6.29
CA CYS A 17 4.48 -4.04 5.14
C CYS A 17 4.25 -5.50 4.75
N GLY A 18 4.48 -5.76 3.47
CA GLY A 18 4.28 -7.06 2.87
C GLY A 18 4.75 -7.05 1.42
N THR A 19 4.76 -8.23 0.84
CA THR A 19 5.17 -8.50 -0.54
C THR A 19 3.96 -8.95 -1.33
N GLU A 20 3.79 -8.38 -2.52
CA GLU A 20 2.80 -8.86 -3.49
C GLU A 20 3.31 -10.17 -4.10
N VAL A 21 2.42 -11.15 -4.20
CA VAL A 21 2.72 -12.53 -4.62
C VAL A 21 2.03 -12.85 -5.94
N ASP A 22 0.80 -12.36 -6.13
CA ASP A 22 0.03 -12.59 -7.34
C ASP A 22 -1.03 -11.49 -7.56
N ILE A 23 -1.47 -11.36 -8.81
CA ILE A 23 -2.45 -10.36 -9.27
C ILE A 23 -3.60 -11.09 -9.96
N ILE A 24 -4.81 -10.95 -9.43
CA ILE A 24 -5.99 -11.66 -9.93
C ILE A 24 -6.87 -10.68 -10.72
N TYR A 25 -7.20 -11.08 -11.95
CA TYR A 25 -8.14 -10.41 -12.84
C TYR A 25 -9.46 -11.18 -12.90
N GLU A 26 -10.55 -10.46 -13.17
CA GLU A 26 -11.82 -11.07 -13.56
C GLU A 26 -11.70 -11.81 -14.90
N GLU A 27 -12.60 -12.77 -15.12
CA GLU A 27 -12.65 -13.53 -16.36
C GLU A 27 -12.80 -12.60 -17.58
N GLY A 28 -11.91 -12.76 -18.56
CA GLY A 28 -11.87 -11.95 -19.77
C GLY A 28 -11.19 -10.59 -19.63
N LYS A 29 -10.64 -10.24 -18.45
CA LYS A 29 -9.84 -9.03 -18.24
C LYS A 29 -8.36 -9.32 -18.19
N SER A 30 -7.52 -8.38 -18.64
CA SER A 30 -6.07 -8.55 -18.60
C SER A 30 -5.29 -7.24 -18.46
N SER A 31 -4.04 -7.38 -18.03
CA SER A 31 -3.05 -6.30 -18.13
C SER A 31 -2.71 -6.03 -19.60
N PRO A 32 -2.45 -4.77 -19.99
CA PRO A 32 -2.46 -3.54 -19.19
C PRO A 32 -3.78 -2.77 -19.18
N GLU A 33 -4.78 -3.18 -19.95
CA GLU A 33 -6.00 -2.40 -20.18
C GLU A 33 -6.93 -2.35 -18.96
N ASP A 34 -7.00 -3.45 -18.21
CA ASP A 34 -7.92 -3.59 -17.10
C ASP A 34 -7.26 -3.42 -15.72
N MET A 35 -8.04 -2.93 -14.76
CA MET A 35 -7.66 -2.95 -13.35
C MET A 35 -7.87 -4.36 -12.79
N PRO A 36 -6.90 -4.93 -12.03
CA PRO A 36 -7.09 -6.17 -11.30
C PRO A 36 -8.25 -6.08 -10.31
N SER A 37 -8.84 -7.21 -9.96
CA SER A 37 -9.91 -7.27 -8.95
C SER A 37 -9.35 -7.46 -7.55
N ILE A 38 -8.29 -8.27 -7.41
CA ILE A 38 -7.67 -8.63 -6.12
C ILE A 38 -6.15 -8.68 -6.26
N LEU A 39 -5.45 -8.16 -5.26
CA LEU A 39 -4.01 -8.38 -5.08
C LEU A 39 -3.79 -9.40 -3.97
N MET A 40 -2.98 -10.42 -4.25
CA MET A 40 -2.57 -11.40 -3.26
C MET A 40 -1.28 -10.93 -2.61
N CYS A 41 -1.35 -10.60 -1.32
CA CYS A 41 -0.20 -10.06 -0.59
C CYS A 41 0.13 -10.91 0.64
N LYS A 42 1.42 -11.16 0.85
CA LYS A 42 1.94 -11.73 2.09
C LYS A 42 2.42 -10.60 2.99
N PHE A 43 1.80 -10.43 4.15
CA PHE A 43 2.19 -9.40 5.12
C PHE A 43 3.11 -9.98 6.20
N ASP A 44 4.11 -9.20 6.61
CA ASP A 44 5.19 -9.65 7.50
C ASP A 44 4.66 -10.04 8.90
N ASN A 45 3.68 -9.28 9.40
CA ASN A 45 3.14 -9.41 10.75
C ASN A 45 1.69 -9.89 10.78
N ASN A 46 1.20 -10.55 9.72
CA ASN A 46 -0.16 -11.08 9.74
C ASN A 46 -0.30 -12.23 10.75
N ARG A 47 -1.37 -12.20 11.53
CA ARG A 47 -1.79 -13.27 12.46
C ARG A 47 -3.17 -13.81 12.11
N GLY A 48 -3.75 -13.32 11.02
CA GLY A 48 -5.04 -13.74 10.49
C GLY A 48 -4.95 -15.02 9.66
N PRO A 49 -6.11 -15.50 9.17
CA PRO A 49 -6.14 -16.58 8.21
C PRO A 49 -5.47 -16.17 6.90
N TYR A 50 -5.02 -17.18 6.16
CA TYR A 50 -4.46 -17.04 4.82
C TYR A 50 -5.30 -17.87 3.85
N LEU A 51 -5.29 -17.51 2.57
CA LEU A 51 -5.99 -18.28 1.55
C LEU A 51 -5.27 -19.58 1.21
N ASP A 52 -3.94 -19.55 1.27
CA ASP A 52 -3.07 -20.69 0.99
C ASP A 52 -1.97 -20.79 2.05
N ASP A 53 -1.71 -22.01 2.52
CA ASP A 53 -0.74 -22.31 3.57
C ASP A 53 0.71 -22.22 3.07
N ASN A 54 0.94 -22.43 1.76
CA ASN A 54 2.29 -22.37 1.19
C ASN A 54 2.76 -20.92 1.09
N PHE A 55 1.95 -20.04 0.49
CA PHE A 55 2.33 -18.65 0.27
C PHE A 55 1.94 -17.71 1.42
N LYS A 56 1.03 -18.12 2.31
CA LYS A 56 0.51 -17.30 3.42
C LYS A 56 0.00 -15.93 2.93
N THR A 57 -0.80 -15.95 1.88
CA THR A 57 -1.30 -14.74 1.21
C THR A 57 -2.67 -14.34 1.73
N VAL A 58 -2.90 -13.03 1.77
CA VAL A 58 -4.17 -12.38 2.09
C VAL A 58 -4.67 -11.65 0.84
N PRO A 59 -5.94 -11.82 0.45
CA PRO A 59 -6.53 -11.08 -0.65
C PRO A 59 -6.80 -9.62 -0.24
N ILE A 60 -6.28 -8.68 -1.02
CA ILE A 60 -6.50 -7.24 -0.86
C ILE A 60 -7.37 -6.74 -2.02
N PRO A 61 -8.66 -6.43 -1.77
CA PRO A 61 -9.55 -5.91 -2.80
C PRO A 61 -9.38 -4.40 -2.98
N VAL A 62 -9.93 -3.88 -4.09
CA VAL A 62 -10.12 -2.45 -4.31
C VAL A 62 -11.06 -1.87 -3.24
N ILE A 63 -10.72 -0.71 -2.68
CA ILE A 63 -11.59 0.01 -1.75
C ILE A 63 -12.08 1.32 -2.35
N SER A 64 -13.29 1.71 -1.97
CA SER A 64 -13.89 2.99 -2.36
C SER A 64 -13.85 3.96 -1.18
N LYS A 65 -13.20 5.12 -1.36
CA LYS A 65 -13.21 6.22 -0.38
C LYS A 65 -13.86 7.45 -0.99
N SER A 66 -14.77 8.06 -0.25
CA SER A 66 -15.42 9.32 -0.64
C SER A 66 -15.04 10.46 0.29
N TRP A 67 -14.89 11.67 -0.26
CA TRP A 67 -14.68 12.89 0.52
C TRP A 67 -15.43 14.06 -0.13
N ASN A 68 -15.70 15.10 0.66
CA ASN A 68 -16.29 16.34 0.15
C ASN A 68 -15.16 17.29 -0.24
N SER A 69 -15.12 17.65 -1.52
CA SER A 69 -14.29 18.71 -2.08
C SER A 69 -15.08 20.02 -2.12
N ILE A 70 -14.38 21.14 -2.30
CA ILE A 70 -14.97 22.46 -2.61
C ILE A 70 -15.91 22.36 -3.83
N THR A 71 -15.58 21.49 -4.78
CA THR A 71 -16.33 21.27 -6.02
C THR A 71 -17.44 20.21 -5.91
N GLY A 72 -17.65 19.61 -4.74
CA GLY A 72 -18.66 18.58 -4.50
C GLY A 72 -18.11 17.26 -3.97
N LYS A 73 -18.95 16.23 -3.91
CA LYS A 73 -18.57 14.90 -3.39
C LYS A 73 -17.74 14.15 -4.43
N CYS A 74 -16.53 13.75 -4.04
CA CYS A 74 -15.62 12.96 -4.86
C CYS A 74 -15.51 11.52 -4.30
N VAL A 75 -15.29 10.55 -5.19
CA VAL A 75 -15.06 9.14 -4.83
C VAL A 75 -13.81 8.66 -5.55
N ARG A 76 -12.99 7.87 -4.86
CA ARG A 76 -11.84 7.16 -5.43
C ARG A 76 -11.96 5.68 -5.13
N CYS A 77 -11.85 4.86 -6.17
CA CYS A 77 -11.76 3.41 -6.08
C CYS A 77 -10.30 3.02 -6.37
N GLN A 78 -9.58 2.50 -5.37
CA GLN A 78 -8.18 2.12 -5.52
C GLN A 78 -7.79 1.05 -4.50
N PHE A 79 -6.78 0.24 -4.79
CA PHE A 79 -6.19 -0.65 -3.79
C PHE A 79 -5.64 0.15 -2.60
N PRO A 80 -5.86 -0.30 -1.35
CA PRO A 80 -5.37 0.38 -0.16
C PRO A 80 -3.88 0.11 0.10
N ILE A 81 -3.03 0.04 -0.93
CA ILE A 81 -1.60 -0.21 -0.80
C ILE A 81 -0.77 0.84 -1.52
N ASP A 82 0.45 1.00 -1.06
CA ASP A 82 1.47 1.85 -1.67
C ASP A 82 2.83 1.12 -1.69
N GLN A 83 3.72 1.52 -2.60
CA GLN A 83 5.08 0.99 -2.61
C GLN A 83 5.81 1.34 -1.30
N ALA A 84 6.51 0.37 -0.74
CA ALA A 84 7.04 0.45 0.63
C ALA A 84 8.56 0.68 0.69
N TYR A 85 9.25 0.78 -0.45
CA TYR A 85 10.71 0.91 -0.50
C TYR A 85 11.19 2.26 0.07
N ALA A 86 10.42 3.31 -0.14
CA ALA A 86 10.68 4.63 0.39
C ALA A 86 9.35 5.33 0.71
N VAL A 87 9.33 6.10 1.79
CA VAL A 87 8.21 6.95 2.18
C VAL A 87 8.76 8.29 2.65
N THR A 88 8.08 9.37 2.30
CA THR A 88 8.49 10.70 2.77
C THR A 88 8.15 10.86 4.26
N ILE A 89 8.93 11.67 4.97
CA ILE A 89 8.72 11.94 6.41
C ILE A 89 7.29 12.42 6.69
N HIS A 90 6.75 13.29 5.83
CA HIS A 90 5.36 13.75 5.95
C HIS A 90 4.33 12.62 5.80
N LYS A 91 4.60 11.63 4.94
CA LYS A 91 3.69 10.49 4.71
C LYS A 91 3.82 9.41 5.76
N SER A 92 4.94 9.35 6.48
CA SER A 92 5.16 8.46 7.63
C SER A 92 4.65 9.04 8.96
N GLN A 93 4.24 10.31 9.00
CA GLN A 93 3.76 10.93 10.22
C GLN A 93 2.54 10.20 10.79
N GLY A 94 2.61 9.82 12.07
CA GLY A 94 1.55 9.07 12.76
C GLY A 94 1.49 7.58 12.41
N MET A 95 2.49 7.04 11.70
CA MET A 95 2.61 5.62 11.42
C MET A 95 3.55 4.93 12.41
N SER A 96 3.22 3.69 12.75
CA SER A 96 4.10 2.79 13.50
C SER A 96 4.86 1.90 12.53
N LEU A 97 6.19 2.07 12.46
CA LEU A 97 7.09 1.29 11.60
C LEU A 97 8.13 0.58 12.47
N ASP A 98 8.32 -0.72 12.27
CA ASP A 98 9.21 -1.54 13.12
C ASP A 98 10.70 -1.20 12.89
N LYS A 99 11.10 -0.98 11.64
CA LYS A 99 12.46 -0.64 11.23
C LYS A 99 12.42 0.36 10.08
N VAL A 100 13.28 1.38 10.15
CA VAL A 100 13.35 2.43 9.13
C VAL A 100 14.80 2.82 8.87
N ARG A 101 15.13 3.02 7.59
CA ARG A 101 16.38 3.65 7.18
C ARG A 101 16.07 5.04 6.64
N VAL A 102 16.64 6.07 7.26
CA VAL A 102 16.41 7.46 6.86
C VAL A 102 17.54 7.90 5.93
N ASN A 103 17.17 8.37 4.74
CA ASN A 103 18.09 9.07 3.86
C ASN A 103 17.98 10.58 4.14
N ILE A 104 19.04 11.19 4.69
CA ILE A 104 19.08 12.59 5.12
C ILE A 104 19.68 13.50 4.02
N VAL A 105 20.01 12.94 2.85
CA VAL A 105 20.54 13.73 1.74
C VAL A 105 19.47 14.71 1.26
N LEU A 106 19.82 16.00 1.27
CA LEU A 106 19.02 17.06 0.67
C LEU A 106 19.13 16.89 -0.84
N TYR A 107 18.04 16.50 -1.50
CA TYR A 107 17.99 16.49 -2.95
C TYR A 107 17.34 17.78 -3.44
N CYS A 108 17.92 18.36 -4.49
CA CYS A 108 17.27 19.38 -5.28
C CYS A 108 15.98 18.80 -5.87
N GLY A 109 14.81 19.22 -5.36
CA GLY A 109 13.50 18.72 -5.83
C GLY A 109 13.21 18.97 -7.31
N PHE A 110 14.01 19.82 -7.97
CA PHE A 110 13.96 20.11 -9.40
C PHE A 110 14.82 19.17 -10.25
N CYS A 111 15.95 18.71 -9.70
CA CYS A 111 17.02 18.09 -10.48
C CYS A 111 17.44 16.70 -9.99
N GLY A 112 16.94 16.25 -8.83
CA GLY A 112 17.20 14.91 -8.30
C GLY A 112 18.65 14.67 -7.84
N GLU A 113 19.49 15.71 -7.86
CA GLU A 113 20.89 15.63 -7.43
C GLU A 113 21.06 16.00 -5.95
N PRO A 114 22.05 15.39 -5.27
CA PRO A 114 22.37 15.71 -3.89
C PRO A 114 22.92 17.14 -3.80
N ILE A 115 22.35 17.93 -2.89
CA ILE A 115 22.83 19.26 -2.54
C ILE A 115 24.04 19.07 -1.62
N SER A 116 25.23 19.36 -2.14
CA SER A 116 26.44 19.48 -1.35
C SER A 116 26.26 20.63 -0.35
N VAL A 117 26.45 20.36 0.95
CA VAL A 117 26.57 21.40 1.98
C VAL A 117 27.99 21.93 2.00
#